data_AF-A0A519H2U6-F1
#
_entry.id   AF-A0A519H2U6-F1
#
_cell.length_a   1.000
_cell.length_b   1.000
_cell.length_c   1.000
_cell.angle_alpha   90.00
_cell.angle_beta   90.00
_cell.angle_gamma   90.00
#
_symmetry.space_group_name_H-M   'P 1'
#
loop_
_entity.id
_entity.type
_entity.pdbx_description
1 polymer ?
#
loop_
_entity_poly.entity_id
_entity_poly.type
_entity_poly.pdbx_seq_one_letter_code
_entity_poly.pdbx_strand_id
1 'polypeptide(L)'
;RDLKACAVYGREGVTGVRDPSTIGFATVRGGDVIGDHTVLFAGTGERIEVSHKASNRGIYAQGSLRAARFLTAKSTGLFGMNDVLGFA
;
A
#
# COMPACT_ATOMS: atom_id res chain seq x y z
N ARG A 1 9.60 -9.97 -4.97
CA ARG A 1 9.77 -9.84 -6.44
C ARG A 1 10.32 -8.47 -6.74
N ASP A 2 11.24 -8.33 -7.68
CA ASP A 2 11.71 -7.01 -8.11
C ASP A 2 10.63 -6.34 -8.96
N LEU A 3 10.12 -5.20 -8.51
CA LEU A 3 9.11 -4.45 -9.24
C LEU A 3 9.61 -3.97 -10.61
N LYS A 4 10.91 -3.72 -10.76
CA LYS A 4 11.49 -3.35 -12.06
C LYS A 4 11.30 -4.43 -13.12
N ALA A 5 11.17 -5.68 -12.71
CA ALA A 5 11.02 -6.81 -13.60
C ALA A 5 9.56 -7.20 -13.88
N CYS A 6 8.61 -6.91 -12.97
CA CYS A 6 7.24 -7.43 -13.07
C CYS A 6 6.13 -6.38 -12.98
N ALA A 7 6.44 -5.10 -12.72
CA ALA A 7 5.42 -4.06 -12.63
C ALA A 7 4.91 -3.64 -14.02
N VAL A 8 3.59 -3.49 -14.15
CA VAL A 8 2.92 -2.91 -15.32
C VAL A 8 2.16 -1.68 -14.85
N TYR A 9 2.60 -0.49 -15.26
CA TYR A 9 2.10 0.79 -14.74
C TYR A 9 0.90 1.37 -15.49
N GLY A 10 0.54 0.76 -16.61
CA GLY A 10 -0.60 1.15 -17.44
C GLY A 10 -0.85 0.08 -18.51
N ARG A 11 -2.07 0.07 -19.04
CA ARG A 11 -2.44 -0.76 -20.19
C ARG A 11 -3.25 0.10 -21.14
N GLU A 12 -2.81 0.23 -22.38
CA GLU A 12 -3.43 1.07 -23.40
C GLU A 12 -3.59 0.27 -24.70
N GLY A 13 -4.73 0.42 -25.37
CA GLY A 13 -5.05 -0.33 -26.58
C GLY A 13 -5.16 -1.85 -26.36
N VAL A 14 -4.76 -2.62 -27.37
CA VAL A 14 -4.79 -4.10 -27.35
C VAL A 14 -3.48 -4.63 -26.76
N THR A 15 -3.51 -4.97 -25.46
CA THR A 15 -2.30 -5.42 -24.73
C THR A 15 -2.07 -6.94 -24.71
N GLY A 16 -3.05 -7.73 -25.20
CA GLY A 16 -2.98 -9.19 -25.20
C GLY A 16 -3.32 -9.83 -23.84
N VAL A 17 -3.06 -11.14 -23.73
CA VAL A 17 -3.30 -11.90 -22.50
C VAL A 17 -2.32 -11.46 -21.41
N ARG A 18 -2.83 -11.28 -20.17
CA ARG A 18 -2.02 -10.89 -19.03
C ARG A 18 -1.02 -12.00 -18.68
N ASP A 19 0.27 -11.66 -18.64
CA ASP A 19 1.29 -12.52 -18.06
C ASP A 19 1.00 -12.72 -16.54
N PRO A 20 0.80 -13.97 -16.08
CA PRO A 20 0.54 -14.30 -14.68
C PRO A 20 1.61 -13.76 -13.70
N SER A 21 2.85 -13.58 -14.18
CA SER A 21 3.96 -13.09 -13.39
C SER A 21 3.90 -11.58 -13.09
N THR A 22 3.07 -10.82 -13.81
CA THR A 22 3.01 -9.35 -13.65
C THR A 22 2.27 -8.91 -12.40
N ILE A 23 2.56 -7.69 -11.94
CA ILE A 23 1.80 -6.94 -10.93
C ILE A 23 1.32 -5.66 -11.60
N GLY A 24 0.00 -5.49 -11.71
CA GLY A 24 -0.60 -4.33 -12.36
C GLY A 24 -0.82 -3.17 -11.40
N PHE A 25 -0.48 -1.95 -11.82
CA PHE A 25 -0.80 -0.72 -11.13
C PHE A 25 -1.82 0.06 -11.95
N ALA A 26 -2.94 0.43 -11.32
CA ALA A 26 -3.93 1.32 -11.88
C ALA A 26 -4.05 2.52 -10.94
N THR A 27 -3.71 3.70 -11.45
CA THR A 27 -3.54 4.90 -10.63
C THR A 27 -4.58 5.94 -11.04
N VAL A 28 -5.49 6.26 -10.13
CA VAL A 28 -6.55 7.26 -10.37
C VAL A 28 -6.15 8.60 -9.75
N ARG A 29 -6.52 9.69 -10.42
CA ARG A 29 -6.40 11.07 -9.94
C ARG A 29 -7.72 11.77 -10.17
N GLY A 30 -8.26 12.43 -9.14
CA GLY A 30 -9.50 13.18 -9.28
C GLY A 30 -9.92 13.84 -7.98
N GLY A 31 -10.45 15.06 -8.10
CA GLY A 31 -11.07 15.80 -7.01
C GLY A 31 -10.17 16.01 -5.80
N ASP A 32 -10.75 15.79 -4.62
CA ASP A 32 -10.18 16.02 -3.29
C ASP A 32 -9.78 14.72 -2.57
N VAL A 33 -9.69 13.60 -3.29
CA VAL A 33 -9.32 12.30 -2.75
C VAL A 33 -7.94 12.38 -2.09
N ILE A 34 -7.89 12.12 -0.78
CA ILE A 34 -6.65 12.15 0.00
C ILE A 34 -5.75 10.96 -0.35
N GLY A 35 -6.33 9.77 -0.46
CA GLY A 35 -5.61 8.57 -0.86
C GLY A 35 -6.37 7.29 -0.59
N ASP A 36 -6.73 6.61 -1.68
CA ASP A 36 -7.33 5.28 -1.68
C ASP A 36 -6.34 4.29 -2.32
N HIS A 37 -6.11 3.18 -1.63
CA HIS A 37 -5.25 2.10 -2.11
C HIS A 37 -5.99 0.77 -1.93
N THR A 38 -6.09 0.00 -3.00
CA THR A 38 -6.66 -1.35 -2.94
C THR A 38 -5.70 -2.32 -3.59
N VAL A 39 -5.38 -3.40 -2.88
CA VAL A 39 -4.71 -4.57 -3.45
C VAL A 39 -5.78 -5.61 -3.74
N LEU A 40 -5.90 -5.98 -5.01
CA LEU A 40 -6.84 -7.00 -5.48
C LEU A 40 -6.09 -8.29 -5.80
N PHE A 41 -6.48 -9.37 -5.13
CA PHE A 41 -6.13 -10.75 -5.49
C PHE A 41 -7.34 -11.37 -6.20
N ALA A 42 -7.22 -11.61 -7.51
CA ALA A 42 -8.30 -12.16 -8.32
C ALA A 42 -7.97 -13.59 -8.75
N GLY A 43 -8.73 -14.55 -8.24
CA GLY A 43 -8.67 -15.97 -8.59
C GLY A 43 -9.79 -16.36 -9.54
N THR A 44 -9.86 -17.65 -9.90
CA THR A 44 -10.99 -18.17 -10.68
C THR A 44 -12.21 -18.26 -9.77
N GLY A 45 -13.25 -17.49 -10.07
CA GLY A 45 -14.51 -17.51 -9.32
C GLY A 45 -14.54 -16.70 -8.02
N GLU A 46 -13.42 -16.11 -7.59
CA GLU A 46 -13.35 -15.32 -6.35
C GLU A 46 -12.37 -14.15 -6.41
N ARG A 47 -12.52 -13.22 -5.46
CA ARG A 47 -11.64 -12.08 -5.26
C ARG A 47 -11.48 -11.78 -3.77
N ILE A 48 -10.25 -11.45 -3.38
CA ILE A 48 -9.92 -10.89 -2.06
C ILE A 48 -9.36 -9.49 -2.27
N GLU A 49 -9.91 -8.53 -1.54
CA GLU A 49 -9.50 -7.12 -1.62
C GLU A 49 -9.06 -6.61 -0.25
N VAL A 50 -7.87 -5.99 -0.21
CA VAL A 50 -7.38 -5.27 0.97
C VAL A 50 -7.32 -3.79 0.62
N SER A 51 -8.14 -2.99 1.29
CA SER A 51 -8.30 -1.56 0.99
C SER A 51 -7.92 -0.68 2.17
N HIS A 52 -7.18 0.40 1.89
CA HIS A 52 -6.91 1.50 2.81
C HIS A 52 -7.41 2.81 2.19
N LYS A 53 -8.30 3.50 2.91
CA LYS A 53 -8.90 4.77 2.47
C LYS A 53 -8.70 5.83 3.54
N ALA A 54 -8.01 6.90 3.20
CA ALA A 54 -7.77 8.00 4.13
C ALA A 54 -8.87 9.07 3.98
N SER A 55 -9.61 9.33 5.06
CA SER A 55 -10.61 10.43 5.09
C SER A 55 -9.99 11.80 5.36
N ASN A 56 -8.81 11.84 5.99
CA ASN A 56 -8.04 13.06 6.24
C ASN A 56 -6.56 12.71 6.54
N ARG A 57 -5.71 13.74 6.65
CA ARG A 57 -4.27 13.58 6.95
C ARG A 57 -3.95 13.44 8.45
N GLY A 58 -4.93 13.60 9.33
CA GLY A 58 -4.75 13.49 10.78
C GLY A 58 -4.28 12.11 11.22
N ILE A 59 -4.63 11.04 10.49
CA ILE A 59 -4.19 9.67 10.79
C ILE A 59 -2.66 9.52 10.80
N TYR A 60 -1.95 10.23 9.92
CA TYR A 60 -0.48 10.19 9.85
C TYR A 60 0.16 10.95 11.02
N ALA A 61 -0.45 12.07 11.42
CA ALA A 61 -0.03 12.81 12.61
C ALA A 61 -0.21 11.97 13.89
N GLN A 62 -1.36 11.29 14.02
CA GLN A 62 -1.62 10.38 15.13
C GLN A 62 -0.62 9.21 15.15
N GLY A 63 -0.33 8.61 13.99
CA GLY A 63 0.71 7.57 13.86
C GLY A 63 2.10 8.07 14.29
N SER A 64 2.46 9.29 13.92
CA SER A 64 3.73 9.92 14.30
C SER A 64 3.83 10.16 15.81
N LEU A 65 2.74 10.63 16.46
CA LEU A 65 2.69 10.79 17.91
C LEU A 65 2.78 9.43 18.63
N ARG A 66 2.16 8.39 18.08
CA ARG A 66 2.29 7.02 18.61
C ARG A 66 3.74 6.53 18.50
N ALA A 67 4.40 6.74 17.37
CA ALA A 67 5.80 6.39 17.18
C ALA A 67 6.71 7.16 18.16
N ALA A 68 6.48 8.47 18.38
CA ALA A 68 7.22 9.26 19.34
C ALA A 68 7.10 8.68 20.77
N ARG A 69 5.90 8.27 21.19
CA ARG A 69 5.68 7.59 22.48
C ARG A 69 6.35 6.22 22.55
N PHE A 70 6.35 5.45 21.47
CA PHE A 70 7.07 4.17 21.40
C PHE A 70 8.58 4.35 21.62
N LEU A 71 9.16 5.40 21.04
CA LEU A 71 10.59 5.68 21.14
C LEU A 71 11.05 6.03 22.54
N THR A 72 10.18 6.53 23.43
CA THR A 72 10.59 6.86 24.81
C THR A 72 11.02 5.63 25.61
N ALA A 73 10.64 4.42 25.18
CA ALA A 73 11.05 3.16 25.77
C ALA A 73 12.27 2.53 25.08
N LYS A 74 12.90 3.21 24.10
CA LYS A 74 14.03 2.70 23.31
C LYS A 74 15.27 3.55 23.56
N SER A 75 16.42 2.92 23.75
CA SER A 75 17.70 3.61 23.98
C SER A 75 18.41 3.96 22.67
N THR A 76 18.45 3.04 21.71
CA THR A 76 19.03 3.23 20.37
C THR A 76 18.35 2.28 19.37
N GLY A 77 18.45 2.56 18.07
CA GLY A 77 17.98 1.66 17.00
C GLY A 77 17.34 2.40 15.83
N LEU A 78 17.11 1.68 14.73
CA LEU A 78 16.31 2.12 13.59
C LEU A 78 15.00 1.32 13.60
N PHE A 79 13.88 2.01 13.79
CA PHE A 79 12.57 1.38 13.94
C PHE A 79 11.61 1.84 12.84
N GLY A 80 10.78 0.92 12.37
CA GLY A 80 9.66 1.19 11.46
C GLY A 80 8.31 1.11 12.17
N MET A 81 7.22 1.34 11.42
CA MET A 81 5.87 1.21 11.97
C MET A 81 5.51 -0.22 12.35
N ASN A 82 6.16 -1.25 11.78
CA ASN A 82 5.97 -2.63 12.22
C ASN A 82 6.36 -2.80 13.70
N ASP A 83 7.50 -2.22 14.12
CA ASP A 83 7.93 -2.23 15.52
C ASP A 83 6.94 -1.49 16.42
N VAL A 84 6.45 -0.33 15.97
CA VAL A 84 5.48 0.50 16.71
C VAL A 84 4.12 -0.19 16.87
N LEU A 85 3.71 -0.98 15.88
CA LEU A 85 2.43 -1.68 15.85
C LEU A 85 2.51 -3.11 16.40
N GLY A 86 3.71 -3.64 16.63
CA GLY A 86 3.93 -5.01 17.09
C GLY A 86 3.70 -6.06 16.01
N PHE A 87 3.88 -5.70 14.73
CA PHE A 87 3.86 -6.64 13.62
C PHE A 87 5.26 -7.20 13.40
N ALA A 88 5.36 -8.52 13.23
CA ALA A 88 6.59 -9.23 12.92
C ALA A 88 7.03 -8.99 11.47
#